data_AF-A0AAD2WDF2-F1
#
_entry.id   AF-A0AAD2WDF2-F1
#
_cell.length_a   1.000
_cell.length_b   1.000
_cell.length_c   1.000
_cell.angle_alpha   90.00
_cell.angle_beta   90.00
_cell.angle_gamma   90.00
#
_symmetry.space_group_name_H-M   'P 1'
#
loop_
_entity.id
_entity.type
_entity.pdbx_description
1 polymer ?
#
loop_
_entity_poly.entity_id
_entity_poly.type
_entity_poly.pdbx_seq_one_letter_code
_entity_poly.pdbx_strand_id
1 'polypeptide(L)' 'MVRRLSDLDIQTRKPLDIAVWTNEEGARFIPALFGSAVFTGSLALAEALAIRDADGVSVADELHRTGYVGQRPLVCCQL' A
#
# COMPACT_ATOMS: atom_id res chain seq x y z
N MET A 1 -5.66 -1.08 -18.84
CA MET A 1 -6.60 -2.21 -18.75
C MET A 1 -8.01 -1.75 -18.42
N VAL A 2 -8.30 -1.27 -17.19
CA VAL A 2 -9.67 -0.90 -16.75
C VAL A 2 -10.40 0.02 -17.74
N ARG A 3 -9.75 1.10 -18.20
CA ARG A 3 -10.34 2.00 -19.22
C ARG A 3 -10.79 1.26 -20.50
N ARG A 4 -9.99 0.29 -20.98
CA ARG A 4 -10.32 -0.50 -22.16
C ARG A 4 -11.47 -1.47 -21.94
N LEU A 5 -11.63 -2.00 -20.74
CA LEU A 5 -12.79 -2.81 -20.39
C LEU A 5 -14.06 -1.96 -20.44
N SER A 6 -14.00 -0.71 -19.95
CA SER A 6 -15.10 0.25 -20.04
C SER A 6 -15.41 0.66 -21.48
N ASP A 7 -14.40 0.97 -22.29
CA ASP A 7 -14.58 1.35 -23.72
C ASP A 7 -15.29 0.27 -24.54
N LEU A 8 -15.15 -1.01 -24.13
CA LEU A 8 -15.71 -2.18 -24.81
C LEU A 8 -16.97 -2.74 -24.13
N ASP A 9 -17.47 -2.07 -23.08
CA ASP A 9 -18.61 -2.51 -22.25
C ASP A 9 -18.46 -3.96 -21.72
N ILE A 10 -17.24 -4.34 -21.33
CA ILE A 10 -16.95 -5.67 -20.81
C ILE A 10 -17.22 -5.71 -19.30
N GLN A 11 -18.19 -6.54 -18.91
CA GLN A 11 -18.52 -6.80 -17.52
C GLN A 11 -17.69 -7.97 -16.96
N THR A 12 -17.02 -7.76 -15.82
CA THR A 12 -16.22 -8.79 -15.17
C THR A 12 -17.05 -9.60 -14.19
N ARG A 13 -16.86 -10.93 -14.15
CA ARG A 13 -17.53 -11.79 -13.15
C ARG A 13 -17.04 -11.56 -11.73
N LYS A 14 -15.78 -11.13 -11.57
CA LYS A 14 -15.14 -10.83 -10.29
C LYS A 14 -14.77 -9.34 -10.26
N PRO A 15 -14.74 -8.70 -9.08
CA PRO A 15 -14.25 -7.33 -8.96
C PRO A 15 -12.77 -7.24 -9.36
N LEU A 16 -12.37 -6.06 -9.82
CA LEU A 16 -10.99 -5.73 -10.15
C LEU A 16 -10.55 -4.57 -9.25
N ASP A 17 -9.40 -4.74 -8.60
CA ASP A 17 -8.77 -3.69 -7.81
C ASP A 17 -7.46 -3.23 -8.46
N ILE A 18 -7.18 -1.93 -8.36
CA ILE A 18 -5.88 -1.34 -8.69
C ILE A 18 -5.27 -0.83 -7.40
N ALA A 19 -4.07 -1.30 -7.09
CA ALA A 19 -3.32 -0.88 -5.93
C ALA A 19 -2.04 -0.15 -6.33
N VAL A 20 -1.65 0.84 -5.54
CA VAL A 20 -0.35 1.51 -5.59
C VAL A 20 0.34 1.22 -4.27
N TRP A 21 1.43 0.46 -4.30
CA TRP A 21 2.13 0.03 -3.09
C TRP A 21 3.06 1.12 -2.59
N THR A 22 2.86 1.54 -1.34
CA THR A 22 3.69 2.54 -0.68
C THR A 22 5.13 2.04 -0.56
N ASN A 23 6.09 2.89 -0.94
CA ASN A 23 7.52 2.66 -0.74
C ASN A 23 8.01 1.31 -1.30
N GLU A 24 7.64 1.02 -2.55
CA GLU A 24 8.08 -0.20 -3.24
C GLU A 24 9.60 -0.24 -3.43
N GLU A 25 10.22 0.87 -3.84
CA GLU A 25 11.65 0.92 -4.15
C GLU A 25 12.54 0.79 -2.90
N GLY A 26 12.01 1.07 -1.71
CA GLY A 26 12.78 1.04 -0.46
C GLY A 26 13.86 2.12 -0.33
N ALA A 27 13.79 3.20 -1.13
CA ALA A 27 14.85 4.20 -1.21
C ALA A 27 14.90 5.14 0.02
N ARG A 28 13.73 5.60 0.50
CA ARG A 28 13.65 6.51 1.66
C ARG A 28 13.46 5.73 2.97
N PHE A 29 12.57 4.75 2.96
CA PHE A 29 12.34 3.85 4.08
C PHE A 29 12.75 2.44 3.67
N ILE A 30 13.56 1.77 4.47
CA ILE A 30 14.05 0.42 4.17
C ILE A 30 13.19 -0.58 4.97
N PRO A 31 12.76 -1.71 4.40
CA PRO A 31 13.16 -2.31 3.12
C PRO A 31 12.28 -1.92 1.91
N ALA A 32 12.69 -2.40 0.72
CA ALA A 32 11.87 -2.42 -0.48
C ALA A 32 10.63 -3.34 -0.34
N LEU A 33 9.71 -3.25 -1.29
CA LEU A 33 8.42 -3.97 -1.34
C LEU A 33 7.53 -3.69 -0.12
N PHE A 34 7.68 -2.52 0.47
CA PHE A 34 7.21 -2.20 1.81
C PHE A 34 5.70 -2.37 1.98
N GLY A 35 4.90 -1.60 1.22
CA GLY A 35 3.44 -1.63 1.34
C GLY A 35 2.85 -3.01 1.07
N SER A 36 3.39 -3.75 0.10
CA SER A 36 2.98 -5.12 -0.20
C SER A 36 3.37 -6.10 0.90
N ALA A 37 4.55 -5.96 1.51
CA ALA A 37 4.99 -6.83 2.60
C ALA A 37 4.10 -6.67 3.84
N VAL A 38 3.65 -5.44 4.14
CA VAL A 38 2.66 -5.23 5.21
C VAL A 38 1.32 -5.88 4.87
N PHE A 39 0.86 -5.72 3.62
CA PHE A 39 -0.39 -6.32 3.18
C PHE A 39 -0.37 -7.86 3.24
N THR A 40 0.73 -8.50 2.87
CA THR A 40 0.89 -9.97 2.92
C THR A 40 1.25 -10.50 4.31
N GLY A 41 1.45 -9.63 5.30
CA GLY A 41 1.84 -10.01 6.67
C GLY A 41 3.31 -10.38 6.82
N SER A 42 4.15 -10.13 5.81
CA SER A 42 5.60 -10.34 5.88
C SER A 42 6.33 -9.25 6.68
N LEU A 43 5.69 -8.10 6.89
CA LEU A 43 6.12 -7.02 7.78
C LEU A 43 4.95 -6.58 8.66
N ALA A 44 5.11 -6.50 9.97
CA ALA A 44 4.02 -6.07 10.84
C ALA A 44 3.71 -4.57 10.63
N LEU A 45 2.42 -4.19 10.62
CA LEU A 45 2.02 -2.78 10.42
C LEU A 45 2.63 -1.84 11.47
N ALA A 46 2.68 -2.26 12.73
CA ALA A 46 3.27 -1.44 13.80
C ALA A 46 4.77 -1.20 13.58
N GLU A 47 5.51 -2.23 13.14
CA GLU A 47 6.93 -2.11 12.79
C GLU A 47 7.12 -1.19 11.59
N ALA A 48 6.31 -1.38 10.55
CA ALA A 48 6.31 -0.56 9.35
C ALA A 48 6.11 0.93 9.66
N LEU A 49 5.08 1.26 10.45
CA LEU A 49 4.77 2.64 10.80
C LEU A 49 5.86 3.31 11.66
N ALA A 50 6.63 2.52 12.41
CA ALA A 50 7.71 3.01 13.27
C ALA A 50 9.05 3.21 12.55
N ILE A 51 9.22 2.70 11.33
CA ILE A 51 10.45 2.88 10.54
C ILE A 51 10.67 4.37 10.25
N ARG A 52 11.92 4.81 10.40
CA ARG A 52 12.34 6.20 10.22
C ARG A 52 13.31 6.33 9.06
N ASP A 53 13.26 7.47 8.38
CA ASP A 53 14.24 7.84 7.37
C ASP A 53 15.51 8.43 8.00
N ALA A 54 16.44 8.89 7.16
CA ALA A 54 17.72 9.46 7.58
C ALA A 54 17.57 10.75 8.42
N ASP A 55 16.47 11.46 8.27
CA ASP A 55 16.16 12.69 9.03
C ASP A 55 15.36 12.38 10.31
N GLY A 56 15.09 11.11 10.58
CA GLY A 56 14.35 10.65 11.76
C GLY A 56 12.84 10.78 11.63
N VAL A 57 12.28 11.09 10.46
CA VAL A 57 10.82 11.16 10.24
C VAL A 57 10.28 9.74 10.09
N SER A 58 9.18 9.40 10.76
CA SER A 58 8.60 8.06 10.64
C SER A 58 7.69 7.91 9.42
N VAL A 59 7.46 6.67 8.97
CA VAL A 59 6.46 6.38 7.94
C VAL A 59 5.07 6.86 8.37
N ALA A 60 4.69 6.71 9.64
CA ALA A 60 3.44 7.25 10.17
C ALA A 60 3.34 8.77 9.98
N ASP A 61 4.40 9.52 10.31
CA ASP A 61 4.43 10.98 10.16
C ASP A 61 4.25 11.38 8.68
N GLU A 62 4.91 10.69 7.75
CA GLU A 62 4.78 10.97 6.33
C GLU A 62 3.41 10.63 5.76
N LEU A 63 2.80 9.51 6.18
CA LEU A 63 1.44 9.19 5.78
C LEU A 63 0.46 10.25 6.29
N HIS A 64 0.64 10.74 7.52
CA HIS A 64 -0.15 11.85 8.05
C HIS A 64 0.06 13.14 7.25
N ARG A 65 1.31 13.51 6.98
CA ARG A 65 1.69 14.73 6.24
C ARG A 65 1.14 14.74 4.81
N THR A 66 1.15 13.58 4.15
CA THR A 66 0.68 13.43 2.76
C THR A 66 -0.83 13.16 2.65
N GLY A 67 -1.50 12.88 3.76
CA GLY A 67 -2.94 12.59 3.80
C GLY A 67 -3.32 11.16 3.38
N TYR A 68 -2.36 10.23 3.36
CA TYR A 68 -2.57 8.82 2.96
C TYR A 68 -2.74 7.86 4.15
N VAL A 69 -3.09 8.34 5.34
CA VAL A 69 -3.49 7.49 6.47
C VAL A 69 -4.89 6.90 6.21
N GLY A 70 -4.91 5.75 5.53
CA GLY A 70 -6.14 5.02 5.27
C GLY A 70 -6.74 4.40 6.54
N GLN A 71 -8.07 4.31 6.59
CA GLN A 71 -8.80 3.65 7.68
C GLN A 71 -9.24 2.22 7.35
N ARG A 72 -9.03 1.78 6.10
CA ARG A 72 -9.40 0.42 5.69
C ARG A 72 -8.45 -0.58 6.34
N PRO A 73 -8.96 -1.68 6.92
CA PRO A 73 -8.10 -2.72 7.45
C PRO A 73 -7.28 -3.35 6.31
N LEU A 74 -6.05 -3.74 6.65
CA LEU A 74 -5.22 -4.55 5.76
C LEU A 74 -5.72 -5.99 5.81
N VAL A 75 -6.53 -6.37 4.84
CA VAL A 75 -7.11 -7.71 4.75
C VAL A 75 -6.59 -8.40 3.51
N CYS A 76 -5.53 -9.21 3.68
CA CYS A 76 -5.19 -10.24 2.72
C CYS A 76 -5.91 -11.53 3.15
N CYS A 77 -6.84 -12.02 2.33
CA CYS A 77 -7.56 -13.30 2.53
C CYS A 77 -8.54 -13.38 3.73
N GLN A 78 -9.50 -12.45 3.85
CA GLN A 78 -10.76 -12.69 4.62
C GLN A 78 -12.03 -12.53 3.75
N LEU A 79 -11.91 -12.76 2.45
CA LEU A 79 -13.05 -12.93 1.53
C LEU A 79 -13.06 -14.35 0.98
#